data_AF-A0A081PTR8-F1
#
_entry.id   AF-A0A081PTR8-F1
#
_cell.length_a   1.000
_cell.length_b   1.000
_cell.length_c   1.000
_cell.angle_alpha   90.00
_cell.angle_beta   90.00
_cell.angle_gamma   90.00
#
_symmetry.space_group_name_H-M   'P 1'
#
loop_
_entity.id
_entity.type
_entity.pdbx_description
1 polymer ?
#
loop_
_entity_poly.entity_id
_entity_poly.type
_entity_poly.pdbx_seq_one_letter_code
_entity_poly.pdbx_strand_id
1 'polypeptide(L)'
;MYQDEAGFGRISKMSSCWAPQGIRPSIPSHYIREYRYCYGAVDAQTGDSFFLIAGGCNTEWTNEFLRQVSQAYPDDYMLLVMDNAIWHKSSTLEIPSNIDLAFIPPYTPEMNPIE
;
A
#
# COMPACT_ATOMS: atom_id res chain seq x y z
N MET A 1 -2.83 -4.50 13.47
CA MET A 1 -2.12 -4.65 12.18
C MET A 1 -1.77 -3.27 11.62
N TYR A 2 -0.68 -3.18 10.87
CA TYR A 2 -0.21 -1.98 10.18
C TYR A 2 -0.52 -2.08 8.70
N GLN A 3 -1.06 -1.02 8.11
CA GLN A 3 -1.60 -1.01 6.76
C GLN A 3 -0.95 0.08 5.91
N ASP A 4 -0.71 -0.24 4.64
CA ASP A 4 -0.24 0.70 3.63
C ASP A 4 -0.66 0.27 2.21
N GLU A 5 -0.49 1.18 1.24
CA GLU A 5 -0.65 0.93 -0.19
C GLU A 5 0.62 1.15 -1.00
N ALA A 6 1.05 0.13 -1.73
CA ALA A 6 2.14 0.23 -2.69
C ALA A 6 1.62 0.32 -4.14
N GLY A 7 2.07 1.34 -4.87
CA GLY A 7 1.79 1.52 -6.30
C GLY A 7 2.86 0.87 -7.20
N PHE A 8 2.44 -0.09 -8.02
CA PHE A 8 3.29 -0.78 -9.00
C PHE A 8 2.97 -0.31 -10.41
N GLY A 9 3.88 0.51 -10.95
CA GLY A 9 3.75 1.08 -12.30
C GLY A 9 4.73 0.48 -13.30
N ARG A 10 4.38 0.56 -14.58
CA ARG A 10 5.26 0.16 -15.69
C ARG A 10 6.15 1.31 -16.16
N ILE A 11 6.89 1.91 -15.22
CA ILE A 11 7.85 2.98 -15.48
C ILE A 11 9.27 2.47 -15.25
N SER A 12 10.06 2.47 -16.30
CA SER A 12 11.48 2.13 -16.22
C SER A 12 12.24 3.27 -15.54
N LYS A 13 12.89 2.98 -14.41
CA LYS A 13 13.86 3.90 -13.81
C LYS A 13 15.21 3.68 -14.48
N MET A 14 15.73 4.71 -15.14
CA MET A 14 17.10 4.68 -15.66
C MET A 14 18.07 4.63 -14.49
N SER A 15 19.03 3.73 -14.54
CA SER A 15 20.11 3.60 -13.56
C SER A 15 21.47 3.76 -14.22
N SER A 16 22.52 3.95 -13.41
CA SER A 16 23.89 3.94 -13.90
C SER A 16 24.27 2.56 -14.43
N CYS A 17 25.04 2.54 -15.52
CA CYS A 17 25.62 1.32 -16.06
C CYS A 17 27.07 1.58 -16.51
N TRP A 18 27.85 0.50 -16.59
CA TRP A 18 29.22 0.55 -17.11
C TRP A 18 29.21 0.58 -18.63
N ALA A 19 29.99 1.49 -19.22
CA ALA A 19 30.22 1.57 -20.66
C ALA A 19 31.71 1.87 -20.95
N PRO A 20 32.26 1.41 -22.08
CA PRO A 20 33.63 1.76 -22.48
C PRO A 20 33.84 3.27 -22.59
N GLN A 21 35.06 3.73 -22.37
CA GLN A 21 35.42 5.14 -22.45
C GLN A 21 35.04 5.72 -23.82
N GLY A 22 34.31 6.84 -23.83
CA GLY A 22 33.83 7.51 -25.03
C GLY A 22 32.50 6.99 -25.58
N ILE A 23 31.90 5.94 -25.00
CA ILE A 23 30.59 5.42 -25.40
C ILE A 23 29.51 5.90 -24.45
N ARG A 24 28.47 6.55 -25.01
CA ARG A 24 27.23 6.85 -24.28
C ARG A 24 26.24 5.69 -24.47
N PRO A 25 25.92 4.91 -23.44
CA PRO A 25 24.92 3.85 -23.54
C PRO A 25 23.53 4.46 -23.81
N SER A 26 22.80 3.86 -24.75
CA SER A 26 21.42 4.19 -25.07
C SER A 26 20.55 2.99 -24.71
N ILE A 27 19.60 3.18 -23.80
CA ILE A 27 18.77 2.11 -23.25
C ILE A 27 17.31 2.46 -23.51
N PRO A 28 16.50 1.55 -24.10
CA PRO A 28 15.06 1.74 -24.21
C PRO A 28 14.44 1.93 -22.82
N SER A 29 13.57 2.92 -22.68
CA SER A 29 12.83 3.17 -21.45
C SER A 29 11.34 3.08 -21.74
N HIS A 30 10.62 2.29 -20.94
CA HIS A 30 9.17 2.25 -20.98
C HIS A 30 8.60 3.27 -20.00
N TYR A 31 7.75 4.16 -20.52
CA TYR A 31 6.98 5.12 -19.74
C TYR A 31 5.49 4.86 -19.96
N ILE A 32 5.01 3.75 -19.41
CA ILE A 32 3.61 3.34 -19.53
C ILE A 32 2.89 3.74 -18.23
N ARG A 33 1.87 4.60 -18.33
CA ARG A 33 1.08 5.09 -17.20
C ARG A 33 -0.01 4.11 -16.77
N GLU A 34 0.37 2.84 -16.64
CA GLU A 34 -0.48 1.79 -16.10
C GLU A 34 0.02 1.46 -14.70
N TYR A 35 -0.91 1.42 -13.75
CA TYR A 35 -0.62 1.12 -12.35
C TYR A 35 -1.54 0.02 -11.84
N ARG A 36 -1.00 -0.73 -10.89
CA ARG A 36 -1.73 -1.60 -9.97
C ARG A 36 -1.33 -1.21 -8.57
N TYR A 37 -2.25 -1.37 -7.63
CA TYR A 37 -2.00 -1.07 -6.24
C TYR A 37 -2.06 -2.37 -5.45
N CYS A 38 -1.21 -2.49 -4.44
CA CYS A 38 -1.27 -3.58 -3.47
C CYS A 38 -1.56 -2.94 -2.12
N TYR A 39 -2.73 -3.23 -1.57
CA TYR A 39 -3.06 -2.91 -0.20
C TYR A 39 -2.54 -4.06 0.67
N GLY A 40 -1.79 -3.75 1.72
CA GLY A 40 -1.28 -4.74 2.66
C GLY A 40 -1.65 -4.39 4.08
N ALA A 41 -1.90 -5.40 4.91
CA ALA A 41 -1.91 -5.30 6.36
C ALA A 41 -0.98 -6.35 6.96
N VAL A 42 -0.17 -5.97 7.94
CA VAL A 42 0.77 -6.86 8.64
C VAL A 42 0.62 -6.75 10.15
N ASP A 43 0.60 -7.88 10.84
CA ASP A 43 0.75 -7.93 12.28
C ASP A 43 2.23 -7.81 12.66
N ALA A 44 2.59 -6.76 13.40
CA ALA A 44 3.98 -6.52 13.77
C ALA A 44 4.55 -7.54 14.77
N GLN A 45 3.69 -8.25 15.51
CA GLN A 45 4.09 -9.24 16.50
C GLN A 45 4.24 -10.64 15.88
N THR A 46 3.28 -11.07 15.08
CA THR A 46 3.26 -12.43 14.52
C THR A 46 3.85 -12.50 13.11
N GLY A 47 3.88 -11.37 12.38
CA GLY A 47 4.22 -11.32 10.96
C GLY A 47 3.11 -11.83 10.04
N ASP A 48 1.92 -12.14 10.58
CA ASP A 48 0.79 -12.53 9.76
C ASP A 48 0.35 -11.35 8.86
N SER A 49 -0.11 -11.65 7.65
CA SER A 49 -0.32 -10.62 6.64
C SER A 49 -1.48 -10.90 5.70
N PHE A 50 -2.13 -9.83 5.28
CA PHE A 50 -3.23 -9.84 4.33
C PHE A 50 -2.94 -8.87 3.19
N PHE A 51 -3.20 -9.28 1.95
CA PHE A 51 -2.94 -8.46 0.77
C PHE A 51 -4.11 -8.47 -0.22
N LEU A 52 -4.37 -7.32 -0.83
CA LEU A 52 -5.35 -7.13 -1.90
C LEU A 52 -4.72 -6.39 -3.08
N ILE A 53 -4.80 -7.00 -4.27
CA ILE A 53 -4.42 -6.33 -5.52
C ILE A 53 -5.61 -5.50 -6.01
N ALA A 54 -5.42 -4.18 -6.03
CA ALA A 54 -6.42 -3.20 -6.39
C ALA A 54 -6.15 -2.55 -7.75
N GLY A 55 -7.25 -2.14 -8.41
CA GLY A 55 -7.21 -1.39 -9.67
C GLY A 55 -6.90 0.10 -9.51
N GLY A 56 -6.97 0.63 -8.28
CA GLY A 56 -6.73 2.04 -7.96
C GLY A 56 -6.40 2.22 -6.49
N CYS A 57 -6.09 3.47 -6.11
CA CYS A 57 -5.90 3.87 -4.71
C CYS A 57 -6.90 4.97 -4.38
N ASN A 58 -8.03 4.59 -3.77
CA ASN A 58 -9.15 5.49 -3.45
C ASN A 58 -10.03 4.90 -2.33
N THR A 59 -11.06 5.64 -1.91
CA THR A 59 -11.98 5.21 -0.85
C THR A 59 -12.72 3.92 -1.16
N GLU A 60 -13.12 3.68 -2.41
CA GLU A 60 -13.84 2.46 -2.81
C GLU A 60 -12.96 1.21 -2.59
N TRP A 61 -11.70 1.28 -3.02
CA TRP A 61 -10.73 0.21 -2.79
C TRP A 61 -10.37 0.04 -1.32
N THR A 62 -10.38 1.13 -0.55
CA THR A 62 -10.19 1.07 0.90
C THR A 62 -11.35 0.33 1.58
N ASN A 63 -12.60 0.60 1.21
CA ASN A 63 -13.76 -0.14 1.73
C ASN A 63 -13.70 -1.63 1.36
N GLU A 64 -13.33 -1.94 0.12
CA GLU A 64 -13.17 -3.33 -0.30
C GLU A 64 -12.07 -4.04 0.49
N PHE A 65 -10.95 -3.35 0.76
CA PHE A 65 -9.90 -3.86 1.61
C PHE A 65 -10.40 -4.16 3.03
N LEU A 66 -11.05 -3.19 3.68
CA LEU A 66 -11.61 -3.33 5.03
C LEU A 66 -12.60 -4.51 5.11
N ARG A 67 -13.47 -4.64 4.10
CA ARG A 67 -14.42 -5.75 4.00
C ARG A 67 -13.71 -7.10 3.92
N GLN A 68 -12.69 -7.23 3.08
CA GLN A 68 -12.01 -8.50 2.91
C GLN A 68 -11.13 -8.87 4.10
N VAL A 69 -10.43 -7.92 4.71
CA VAL A 69 -9.61 -8.20 5.91
C VAL A 69 -10.50 -8.60 7.09
N SER A 70 -11.64 -7.93 7.28
CA SER A 70 -12.65 -8.34 8.29
C SER A 70 -13.15 -9.76 8.08
N GLN A 71 -13.37 -10.16 6.82
CA GLN A 71 -13.79 -11.52 6.47
C GLN A 71 -12.69 -12.57 6.62
N ALA A 72 -11.42 -12.18 6.43
CA ALA A 72 -10.28 -13.05 6.63
C ALA A 72 -10.04 -13.36 8.11
N TYR A 73 -10.35 -12.40 8.99
CA TYR A 73 -10.20 -12.52 10.44
C TYR A 73 -11.55 -12.25 11.16
N PRO A 74 -12.56 -13.11 10.97
CA PRO A 74 -13.92 -12.85 11.47
C PRO A 74 -14.04 -12.96 12.99
N ASP A 75 -13.15 -13.73 13.62
CA ASP A 75 -13.15 -13.99 15.06
C ASP A 75 -12.22 -13.05 15.84
N ASP A 76 -11.44 -12.22 15.14
CA ASP A 76 -10.48 -11.30 15.73
C ASP A 76 -11.01 -9.87 15.75
N TYR A 77 -10.60 -9.13 16.79
CA TYR A 77 -10.74 -7.68 16.85
C TYR A 77 -9.43 -7.01 16.49
N MET A 78 -9.45 -6.17 15.46
CA MET A 78 -8.23 -5.61 14.88
C MET A 78 -8.18 -4.10 15.06
N LEU A 79 -7.08 -3.61 15.65
CA LEU A 79 -6.69 -2.22 15.50
C LEU A 79 -5.85 -2.10 14.22
N LEU A 80 -6.38 -1.42 13.22
CA LEU A 80 -5.73 -1.18 11.94
C LEU A 80 -5.06 0.19 11.96
N VAL A 81 -3.72 0.19 11.97
CA VAL A 81 -2.89 1.39 12.00
C VAL A 81 -2.54 1.78 10.57
N MET A 82 -2.84 3.01 10.17
CA MET A 82 -2.64 3.51 8.80
C MET A 82 -2.06 4.93 8.79
N ASP A 83 -1.61 5.37 7.62
CA ASP A 83 -1.17 6.75 7.41
C ASP A 83 -2.37 7.73 7.33
N ASN A 84 -2.09 9.02 7.09
CA ASN A 84 -3.12 10.06 7.07
C ASN A 84 -3.65 10.36 5.65
N ALA A 85 -3.60 9.41 4.71
CA ALA A 85 -4.12 9.64 3.38
C ALA A 85 -5.59 10.07 3.37
N ILE A 86 -5.99 10.87 2.36
CA ILE A 86 -7.33 11.47 2.29
C ILE A 86 -8.42 10.39 2.22
N TRP A 87 -8.15 9.28 1.52
CA TRP A 87 -9.09 8.16 1.42
C TRP A 87 -9.27 7.42 2.76
N HIS A 88 -8.25 7.38 3.63
CA HIS A 88 -8.33 6.81 4.98
C HIS A 88 -9.19 7.63 5.96
N LYS A 89 -9.50 8.89 5.60
CA LYS A 89 -10.34 9.79 6.41
C LYS A 89 -11.67 10.13 5.74
N SER A 90 -12.02 9.39 4.70
CA SER A 90 -13.24 9.65 3.97
C SER A 90 -14.47 9.36 4.83
N SER A 91 -15.45 10.25 4.80
CA SER A 91 -16.72 10.08 5.52
C SER A 91 -17.59 8.93 4.97
N THR A 92 -17.23 8.38 3.81
CA THR A 92 -17.91 7.25 3.18
C THR A 92 -17.20 5.92 3.43
N LEU A 93 -16.27 5.88 4.40
CA LEU A 93 -15.66 4.62 4.83
C LEU A 93 -16.68 3.73 5.54
N GLU A 94 -16.71 2.47 5.14
CA GLU A 94 -17.55 1.43 5.73
C GLU A 94 -16.67 0.57 6.63
N ILE A 95 -16.50 1.00 7.89
CA ILE A 95 -15.64 0.33 8.86
C ILE A 95 -16.40 -0.88 9.45
N PRO A 96 -15.91 -2.12 9.27
CA PRO A 96 -16.53 -3.31 9.87
C PRO A 96 -16.48 -3.27 11.40
N SER A 97 -17.43 -3.92 12.06
CA SER A 97 -17.57 -3.86 13.52
C SER A 97 -16.41 -4.47 14.32
N ASN A 98 -15.56 -5.27 13.67
CA ASN A 98 -14.38 -5.88 14.29
C ASN A 98 -13.08 -5.11 14.00
N ILE A 99 -13.17 -3.90 13.43
CA ILE A 99 -12.01 -3.07 13.08
C ILE A 99 -12.15 -1.69 13.71
N ASP A 100 -11.09 -1.25 14.40
CA ASP A 100 -10.88 0.15 14.75
C ASP A 100 -9.71 0.72 13.94
N LEU A 101 -9.79 2.00 13.59
CA LEU A 101 -8.74 2.70 12.87
C LEU A 101 -7.88 3.54 13.81
N ALA A 102 -6.56 3.41 13.69
CA ALA A 102 -5.58 4.27 14.33
C ALA A 102 -4.67 4.91 13.27
N PHE A 103 -4.17 6.10 13.57
CA PHE A 103 -3.37 6.87 12.64
C PHE A 103 -2.00 7.17 13.23
N ILE A 104 -0.94 6.90 12.47
CA ILE A 104 0.40 7.39 12.81
C ILE A 104 0.47 8.91 12.62
N PRO A 105 1.45 9.61 13.21
CA PRO A 105 1.73 11.00 12.87
C PRO A 105 1.99 11.22 11.36
N PRO A 106 1.71 12.43 10.83
CA PRO A 106 2.01 12.75 9.44
C PRO A 106 3.52 12.68 9.15
N TYR A 107 3.87 12.19 7.95
CA TYR A 107 5.25 12.16 7.43
C TYR A 107 6.24 11.32 8.23
N THR A 108 5.78 10.24 8.87
CA THR A 108 6.62 9.33 9.65
C THR A 108 6.55 7.88 9.13
N PRO A 109 7.00 7.62 7.89
CA PRO A 109 6.99 6.28 7.30
C PRO A 109 7.77 5.25 8.14
N GLU A 110 8.82 5.68 8.85
CA GLU A 110 9.63 4.84 9.72
C GLU A 110 8.86 4.22 10.90
N MET A 111 7.64 4.69 11.18
CA MET A 111 6.76 4.15 12.21
C MET A 111 5.73 3.15 11.64
N ASN A 112 5.75 2.87 10.34
CA ASN A 112 4.88 1.91 9.68
C ASN A 112 5.68 0.68 9.21
N PRO A 113 5.71 -0.44 9.95
CA PRO A 113 6.57 -1.60 9.65
C PRO A 113 6.33 -2.30 8.31
N ILE A 114 5.26 -1.94 7.58
CA ILE A 114 4.94 -2.50 6.27
C ILE A 114 5.63 -1.75 5.11
N GLU A 115 6.13 -0.53 5.36
CA GLU A 115 6.97 0.23 4.41
C GLU A 115 8.41 -0.27 4.36
#